data_AF-A0A6A3Q7P6-F1
#
_entry.id   AF-A0A6A3Q7P6-F1
#
_cell.length_a   1.000
_cell.length_b   1.000
_cell.length_c   1.000
_cell.angle_alpha   90.00
_cell.angle_beta   90.00
_cell.angle_gamma   90.00
#
_symmetry.space_group_name_H-M   'P 1'
#
loop_
_entity.id
_entity.type
_entity.pdbx_description
1 polymer ?
#
loop_
_entity_poly.entity_id
_entity_poly.type
_entity_poly.pdbx_seq_one_letter_code
_entity_poly.pdbx_strand_id
1 'polypeptide(L)'
;SAPAYNPVDRGAAVDHSIEKTLNELDDTLQLIAAMPYLDDEDEQPRAIKVHFEQGNGLDDLEAQGYTVKAGALTMWQGERDLNTIIKGVDADSAIILQRILLHTLDIEKKLSEIIANGGIDDDDEEDAAADAQSK
;
A
#
# COMPACT_ATOMS: atom_id res chain seq x y z
N SER A 1 -61.37 0.02 -7.94
CA SER A 1 -60.23 0.36 -7.08
C SER A 1 -58.95 0.32 -7.88
N ALA A 2 -58.20 1.42 -7.94
CA ALA A 2 -56.88 1.46 -8.58
C ALA A 2 -55.83 0.86 -7.62
N PRO A 3 -54.79 0.16 -8.12
CA PRO A 3 -53.77 -0.43 -7.25
C PRO A 3 -52.92 0.67 -6.62
N ALA A 4 -52.57 0.50 -5.35
CA ALA A 4 -51.65 1.41 -4.67
C ALA A 4 -50.24 1.23 -5.27
N TYR A 5 -49.71 2.30 -5.86
CA TYR A 5 -48.32 2.36 -6.30
C TYR A 5 -47.42 2.32 -5.05
N ASN A 6 -46.67 1.23 -4.90
CA ASN A 6 -45.64 1.10 -3.87
C ASN A 6 -44.30 1.46 -4.52
N PRO A 7 -43.68 2.62 -4.23
CA PRO A 7 -42.37 2.93 -4.75
C PRO A 7 -41.39 1.91 -4.19
N VAL A 8 -40.94 0.98 -5.03
CA VAL A 8 -39.82 0.12 -4.70
C VAL A 8 -38.60 1.02 -4.49
N ASP A 9 -38.05 0.98 -3.28
CA ASP A 9 -36.80 1.64 -2.93
C ASP A 9 -35.69 0.96 -3.75
N ARG A 10 -35.38 1.54 -4.91
CA ARG A 10 -34.29 1.11 -5.79
C ARG A 10 -33.00 1.80 -5.34
N GLY A 11 -32.56 1.52 -4.12
CA GLY A 11 -31.16 1.69 -3.78
C GLY A 11 -30.34 0.84 -4.76
N ALA A 12 -29.39 1.44 -5.46
CA ALA A 12 -28.44 0.67 -6.26
C ALA A 12 -27.77 -0.38 -5.35
N ALA A 13 -27.57 -1.60 -5.85
CA ALA A 13 -26.83 -2.62 -5.11
C ALA A 13 -25.45 -2.07 -4.73
N VAL A 14 -24.98 -2.39 -3.54
CA VAL A 14 -23.63 -2.01 -3.09
C VAL A 14 -22.63 -2.61 -4.06
N ASP A 15 -21.84 -1.75 -4.71
CA ASP A 15 -20.77 -2.20 -5.61
C ASP A 15 -19.65 -2.83 -4.76
N HIS A 16 -19.38 -4.11 -5.04
CA HIS A 16 -18.34 -4.94 -4.45
C HIS A 16 -17.32 -5.37 -5.52
N SER A 17 -17.15 -4.57 -6.57
CA SER A 17 -16.14 -4.82 -7.60
C SER A 17 -14.72 -4.80 -7.02
N ILE A 18 -13.86 -5.67 -7.56
CA ILE A 18 -12.43 -5.71 -7.22
C ILE A 18 -11.75 -4.34 -7.47
N GLU A 19 -12.19 -3.60 -8.49
CA GLU A 19 -11.68 -2.26 -8.80
C GLU A 19 -11.91 -1.28 -7.64
N LYS A 20 -13.11 -1.31 -7.04
CA LYS A 20 -13.42 -0.49 -5.88
C LYS A 20 -12.57 -0.90 -4.68
N THR A 21 -12.44 -2.19 -4.42
CA THR A 21 -11.58 -2.70 -3.33
C THR A 21 -10.12 -2.25 -3.53
N LEU A 22 -9.58 -2.34 -4.74
CA LEU A 22 -8.22 -1.88 -5.02
C LEU A 22 -8.04 -0.39 -4.72
N ASN A 23 -9.03 0.45 -5.04
CA ASN A 23 -8.96 1.88 -4.76
C ASN A 23 -9.11 2.19 -3.27
N GLU A 24 -9.98 1.46 -2.56
CA GLU A 24 -10.19 1.65 -1.12
C GLU A 24 -8.97 1.19 -0.30
N LEU A 25 -8.25 0.17 -0.76
CA LEU A 25 -7.09 -0.39 -0.06
C LEU A 25 -5.75 0.17 -0.55
N ASP A 26 -5.70 1.03 -1.58
CA ASP A 26 -4.46 1.37 -2.29
C ASP A 26 -3.34 1.86 -1.35
N ASP A 27 -3.66 2.74 -0.40
CA ASP A 27 -2.70 3.22 0.62
C ASP A 27 -2.15 2.08 1.48
N THR A 28 -3.01 1.14 1.90
CA THR A 28 -2.62 -0.05 2.66
C THR A 28 -1.74 -0.97 1.81
N LEU A 29 -2.09 -1.18 0.53
CA LEU A 29 -1.31 -2.01 -0.39
C LEU A 29 0.07 -1.39 -0.67
N GLN A 30 0.13 -0.07 -0.80
CA GLN A 30 1.39 0.66 -0.93
C GLN A 30 2.23 0.55 0.35
N LEU A 31 1.60 0.60 1.53
CA LEU A 31 2.29 0.43 2.81
C LEU A 31 2.89 -0.98 2.95
N ILE A 32 2.12 -2.01 2.60
CA ILE A 32 2.58 -3.40 2.54
C ILE A 32 3.77 -3.54 1.58
N ALA A 33 3.74 -2.88 0.43
CA ALA A 33 4.83 -2.90 -0.54
C ALA A 33 6.11 -2.21 -0.02
N ALA A 34 5.96 -1.16 0.80
CA ALA A 34 7.06 -0.37 1.35
C ALA A 34 7.78 -1.05 2.53
N MET A 35 7.16 -2.06 3.16
CA MET A 35 7.64 -2.70 4.39
C MET A 35 9.14 -3.03 4.46
N PRO A 36 9.77 -3.65 3.43
CA PRO A 36 11.21 -3.96 3.47
C PRO A 36 12.12 -2.73 3.52
N TYR A 37 11.59 -1.57 3.12
CA TYR A 37 12.32 -0.31 2.96
C TYR A 37 12.06 0.69 4.09
N LEU A 38 11.15 0.38 5.01
CA LEU A 38 10.88 1.21 6.16
C LEU A 38 12.07 1.15 7.12
N ASP A 39 12.62 2.32 7.44
CA ASP A 39 13.61 2.52 8.50
C ASP A 39 12.96 2.30 9.86
N ASP A 40 13.50 1.42 10.69
CA ASP A 40 12.95 1.12 12.01
C ASP A 40 13.55 1.97 13.13
N GLU A 41 14.41 2.95 12.83
CA GLU A 41 14.95 3.89 13.82
C GLU A 41 13.85 4.77 14.42
N ASP A 42 12.91 5.23 13.60
CA ASP A 42 11.77 6.05 14.03
C ASP A 42 10.60 5.24 14.62
N GLU A 43 9.85 5.85 15.56
CA GLU A 43 8.74 5.19 16.26
C GLU A 43 7.59 4.82 15.31
N GLN A 44 7.22 5.72 14.39
CA GLN A 44 6.08 5.51 13.49
C GLN A 44 6.32 4.36 12.50
N PRO A 45 7.42 4.35 11.72
CA PRO A 45 7.74 3.21 10.84
C PRO A 45 7.90 1.90 11.61
N ARG A 46 8.52 1.93 12.80
CA ARG A 46 8.67 0.74 13.64
C ARG A 46 7.31 0.17 14.06
N ALA A 47 6.36 1.01 14.46
CA ALA A 47 5.01 0.58 14.80
C ALA A 47 4.28 -0.06 13.61
N ILE A 48 4.45 0.52 12.41
CA ILE A 48 3.93 -0.04 11.16
C ILE A 48 4.56 -1.41 10.90
N LYS A 49 5.89 -1.52 11.02
CA LYS A 49 6.59 -2.79 10.78
C LYS A 49 6.10 -3.88 11.72
N VAL A 50 5.98 -3.56 13.01
CA VAL A 50 5.43 -4.49 14.02
C VAL A 50 4.01 -4.93 13.63
N HIS A 51 3.15 -4.01 13.18
CA HIS A 51 1.77 -4.35 12.80
C HIS A 51 1.69 -5.35 11.65
N PHE A 52 2.54 -5.23 10.62
CA PHE A 52 2.49 -6.09 9.44
C PHE A 52 3.38 -7.35 9.53
N GLU A 53 4.55 -7.29 10.17
CA GLU A 53 5.46 -8.44 10.31
C GLU A 53 5.08 -9.37 11.46
N GLN A 54 4.62 -8.79 12.58
CA GLN A 54 4.41 -9.51 13.84
C GLN A 54 2.96 -9.49 14.31
N GLY A 55 2.19 -8.51 13.85
CA GLY A 55 0.79 -8.32 14.17
C GLY A 55 -0.15 -8.84 13.09
N ASN A 56 -1.29 -8.18 13.00
CA ASN A 56 -2.45 -8.67 12.27
C ASN A 56 -2.61 -8.01 10.89
N GLY A 57 -1.69 -7.12 10.48
CA GLY A 57 -1.93 -6.27 9.31
C GLY A 57 -2.17 -7.04 8.01
N LEU A 58 -1.49 -8.18 7.83
CA LEU A 58 -1.78 -9.09 6.71
C LEU A 58 -2.97 -10.02 7.00
N ASP A 59 -3.23 -10.34 8.26
CA ASP A 59 -4.34 -11.20 8.68
C ASP A 59 -5.70 -10.49 8.51
N ASP A 60 -5.74 -9.16 8.60
CA ASP A 60 -6.94 -8.36 8.37
C ASP A 60 -7.41 -8.43 6.91
N LEU A 61 -6.49 -8.62 5.95
CA LEU A 61 -6.82 -8.87 4.55
C LEU A 61 -7.32 -10.32 4.33
N GLU A 62 -6.74 -11.29 5.04
CA GLU A 62 -7.23 -12.68 5.02
C GLU A 62 -8.64 -12.80 5.62
N ALA A 63 -8.91 -12.06 6.70
CA ALA A 63 -10.24 -11.99 7.33
C ALA A 63 -11.30 -11.37 6.39
N GLN A 64 -10.88 -10.54 5.44
CA GLN A 64 -11.73 -10.00 4.37
C GLN A 64 -11.91 -10.97 3.20
N GLY A 65 -11.25 -12.12 3.22
CA GLY A 65 -11.34 -13.17 2.20
C GLY A 65 -10.20 -13.20 1.19
N TYR A 66 -9.15 -12.39 1.37
CA TYR A 66 -8.04 -12.28 0.42
C TYR A 66 -6.81 -13.05 0.90
N THR A 67 -6.37 -14.04 0.12
CA THR A 67 -5.19 -14.87 0.40
C THR A 67 -3.92 -14.15 -0.08
N VAL A 68 -3.42 -13.18 0.70
CA VAL A 68 -2.31 -12.30 0.29
C VAL A 68 -1.05 -12.41 1.14
N LYS A 69 -1.15 -12.93 2.38
CA LYS A 69 -0.06 -12.93 3.35
C LYS A 69 1.20 -13.62 2.83
N ALA A 70 1.05 -14.84 2.31
CA ALA A 70 2.18 -15.60 1.77
C ALA A 70 2.86 -14.86 0.61
N GLY A 71 2.08 -14.31 -0.32
CA GLY A 71 2.61 -13.56 -1.46
C GLY A 71 3.33 -12.28 -1.04
N ALA A 72 2.79 -11.54 -0.07
CA ALA A 72 3.44 -10.35 0.50
C ALA A 72 4.80 -10.69 1.14
N LEU A 73 4.85 -11.74 1.97
CA LEU A 73 6.10 -12.20 2.59
C LEU A 73 7.13 -12.66 1.54
N THR A 74 6.69 -13.33 0.48
CA THR A 74 7.56 -13.72 -0.64
C THR A 74 8.14 -12.51 -1.38
N MET A 75 7.34 -11.46 -1.59
CA MET A 75 7.84 -10.19 -2.13
C MET A 75 8.88 -9.53 -1.21
N TRP A 76 8.65 -9.52 0.10
CA TRP A 76 9.62 -8.97 1.07
C TRP A 76 10.95 -9.74 1.10
N GLN A 77 10.94 -11.01 0.70
CA GLN A 77 12.13 -11.84 0.55
C GLN A 77 12.86 -11.65 -0.79
N GLY A 78 12.35 -10.78 -1.67
CA GLY A 78 13.01 -10.42 -2.94
C GLY A 78 12.44 -11.08 -4.19
N GLU A 79 11.37 -11.88 -4.10
CA GLU A 79 10.71 -12.45 -5.29
C GLU A 79 9.99 -11.35 -6.09
N ARG A 80 10.16 -11.35 -7.41
CA ARG A 80 9.54 -10.38 -8.33
C ARG A 80 8.82 -11.05 -9.51
N ASP A 81 8.85 -12.38 -9.62
CA ASP A 81 8.04 -13.13 -10.58
C ASP A 81 6.60 -13.25 -10.09
N LEU A 82 5.69 -12.56 -10.78
CA LEU A 82 4.26 -12.58 -10.49
C LEU A 82 3.69 -14.01 -10.46
N ASN A 83 4.14 -14.90 -11.36
CA ASN A 83 3.60 -16.27 -11.42
C ASN A 83 3.94 -17.08 -10.18
N THR A 84 5.11 -16.82 -9.60
CA THR A 84 5.53 -17.44 -8.35
C THR A 84 4.74 -16.88 -7.18
N ILE A 85 4.52 -15.56 -7.14
CA ILE A 85 3.79 -14.85 -6.08
C ILE A 85 2.31 -15.25 -6.00
N ILE A 86 1.61 -15.39 -7.13
CA ILE A 86 0.16 -15.68 -7.15
C ILE A 86 -0.16 -17.18 -7.19
N LYS A 87 0.84 -18.04 -7.00
CA LYS A 87 0.65 -19.47 -7.18
C LYS A 87 -0.33 -20.04 -6.14
N GLY A 88 -1.47 -20.54 -6.62
CA GLY A 88 -2.45 -21.23 -5.78
C GLY A 88 -3.43 -20.32 -5.03
N VAL A 89 -3.46 -19.02 -5.36
CA VAL A 89 -4.47 -18.08 -4.84
C VAL A 89 -5.61 -17.88 -5.85
N ASP A 90 -6.75 -17.39 -5.38
CA ASP A 90 -7.90 -17.04 -6.23
C ASP A 90 -7.64 -15.76 -7.05
N ALA A 91 -8.53 -15.46 -8.00
CA ALA A 91 -8.35 -14.36 -8.94
C ALA A 91 -8.31 -12.98 -8.26
N ASP A 92 -9.12 -12.73 -7.24
CA ASP A 92 -9.19 -11.43 -6.57
C ASP A 92 -7.92 -11.21 -5.73
N SER A 93 -7.49 -12.24 -4.99
CA SER A 93 -6.21 -12.24 -4.28
C SER A 93 -5.01 -12.04 -5.22
N ALA A 94 -5.03 -12.67 -6.40
CA ALA A 94 -3.97 -12.52 -7.41
C ALA A 94 -3.88 -11.07 -7.93
N ILE A 95 -5.02 -10.41 -8.12
CA ILE A 95 -5.07 -9.00 -8.55
C ILE A 95 -4.53 -8.07 -7.46
N ILE A 96 -4.86 -8.33 -6.18
CA ILE A 96 -4.32 -7.56 -5.05
C ILE A 96 -2.80 -7.74 -4.96
N LEU A 97 -2.30 -8.98 -5.05
CA LEU A 97 -0.87 -9.26 -5.05
C LEU A 97 -0.15 -8.60 -6.24
N GLN A 98 -0.79 -8.57 -7.42
CA GLN A 98 -0.27 -7.84 -8.57
C GLN A 98 -0.14 -6.33 -8.29
N ARG A 99 -1.12 -5.73 -7.60
CA ARG A 99 -1.07 -4.32 -7.20
C ARG A 99 0.06 -4.05 -6.20
N ILE A 100 0.23 -4.90 -5.19
CA ILE A 100 1.34 -4.80 -4.24
C ILE A 100 2.68 -4.89 -4.99
N LEU A 101 2.83 -5.85 -5.91
CA LEU A 101 4.06 -5.99 -6.69
C LEU A 101 4.35 -4.75 -7.54
N LEU A 102 3.33 -4.14 -8.15
CA LEU A 102 3.50 -2.90 -8.91
C LEU A 102 4.02 -1.76 -8.02
N HIS A 103 3.42 -1.58 -6.84
CA HIS A 103 3.90 -0.61 -5.85
C HIS A 103 5.34 -0.89 -5.41
N THR A 104 5.69 -2.16 -5.19
CA THR A 104 7.07 -2.56 -4.84
C THR A 104 8.06 -2.14 -5.92
N LEU A 105 7.76 -2.39 -7.19
CA LEU A 105 8.62 -2.03 -8.32
C LEU A 105 8.75 -0.50 -8.48
N ASP A 106 7.66 0.23 -8.26
CA ASP A 106 7.67 1.70 -8.31
C ASP A 106 8.52 2.30 -7.18
N ILE A 107 8.46 1.73 -5.97
CA ILE A 107 9.29 2.14 -4.83
C ILE A 107 10.76 1.86 -5.14
N GLU A 108 11.10 0.65 -5.60
CA GLU A 108 12.47 0.28 -5.96
C GLU A 108 13.07 1.19 -7.02
N LYS A 109 12.27 1.53 -8.04
CA LYS A 109 12.69 2.47 -9.07
C LYS A 109 13.00 3.84 -8.47
N LYS A 110 12.12 4.39 -7.64
CA LYS A 110 12.34 5.69 -6.97
C LYS A 110 13.59 5.66 -6.08
N LEU A 111 13.78 4.60 -5.30
CA LEU A 111 14.97 4.42 -4.47
C LEU A 111 16.24 4.37 -5.32
N SER A 112 16.22 3.63 -6.43
CA SER A 112 17.35 3.58 -7.36
C SER A 112 17.66 4.93 -7.99
N GLU A 113 16.64 5.74 -8.31
CA GLU A 113 16.82 7.09 -8.85
C GLU A 113 17.42 8.04 -7.80
N ILE A 114 16.97 7.98 -6.55
CA ILE A 114 17.52 8.76 -5.43
C ILE A 114 19.00 8.42 -5.23
N ILE A 115 19.33 7.12 -5.16
CA ILE A 115 20.72 6.66 -4.99
C ILE A 115 21.59 7.11 -6.17
N ALA A 116 21.07 7.03 -7.40
CA ALA A 116 21.80 7.47 -8.59
C ALA A 116 22.06 8.99 -8.63
N ASN A 117 21.17 9.77 -8.02
CA ASN A 117 21.25 11.23 -8.01
C ASN A 117 22.09 11.80 -6.84
N GLY A 118 22.64 10.97 -5.95
CA GLY A 118 23.52 11.40 -4.86
C GLY A 118 22.95 11.23 -3.46
N GLY A 119 21.74 10.67 -3.32
CA GLY A 119 21.01 10.61 -2.05
C GLY A 119 19.92 11.68 -1.97
N ILE A 120 19.25 11.75 -0.82
CA ILE A 120 18.42 12.91 -0.48
C ILE A 120 19.42 13.94 0.05
N ASP A 121 19.66 15.02 -0.71
CA ASP A 121 20.45 16.15 -0.21
C ASP A 121 19.65 16.78 0.94
N ASP A 122 20.01 16.44 2.19
CA ASP A 122 19.49 17.09 3.41
C ASP A 122 20.09 18.50 3.62
N ASP A 123 20.63 19.13 2.57
CA ASP A 123 21.28 20.45 2.58
C ASP A 123 20.27 21.60 2.27
N ASP A 124 19.03 21.50 2.76
CA ASP A 124 18.08 22.62 2.82
C ASP A 124 18.04 23.26 4.24
N GLU A 125 19.14 23.17 5.01
CA GLU A 125 19.44 24.05 6.15
C GLU A 125 20.51 25.08 5.76
N GLU A 126 20.11 26.21 5.14
CA GLU A 126 20.67 27.58 5.30
C GLU A 126 20.34 28.46 4.08
N ASP A 127 19.34 29.36 4.21
CA ASP A 127 19.52 30.80 3.93
C ASP A 127 18.17 31.56 3.98
N ALA A 128 17.79 32.04 5.17
CA ALA A 128 16.93 33.23 5.31
C ALA A 128 16.89 33.75 6.76
N ALA A 129 17.95 34.42 7.21
CA ALA A 129 17.86 35.68 7.98
C ALA A 129 19.22 36.13 8.55
N ALA A 130 20.20 36.39 7.68
CA ALA A 130 21.24 37.38 7.96
C ALA A 130 20.90 38.65 7.16
N ASP A 131 20.09 39.54 7.72
CA ASP A 131 20.23 41.02 7.64
C ASP A 131 18.93 41.73 8.07
N ALA A 132 18.93 42.29 9.28
CA ALA A 132 18.12 43.47 9.59
C ALA A 132 18.73 44.26 10.76
N GLN A 133 19.70 45.10 10.38
CA GLN A 133 19.93 46.46 10.88
C GLN A 133 20.51 46.66 12.29
N SER A 134 21.79 47.03 12.27
CA SER A 134 22.32 48.10 13.11
C SER A 134 21.41 49.34 13.07
N LYS A 135 20.97 49.79 14.25
CA LYS A 135 21.05 51.20 14.67
C LYS A 135 20.86 51.37 16.16
#